data_AF-A0A4R6RF56-F1
#
_entry.id   AF-A0A4R6RF56-F1
#
_cell.length_a   1.000
_cell.length_b   1.000
_cell.length_c   1.000
_cell.angle_alpha   90.00
_cell.angle_beta   90.00
_cell.angle_gamma   90.00
#
_symmetry.space_group_name_H-M   'P 1'
#
loop_
_entity.id
_entity.type
_entity.pdbx_description
1 polymer ?
#
loop_
_entity_poly.entity_id
_entity_poly.type
_entity_poly.pdbx_seq_one_letter_code
_entity_poly.pdbx_strand_id
1 'polypeptide(L)'
;MSFILFKGSWAPASYDNYLELEGRVPPEYLQEFFDIHTARKKYPAQSNKGKELFAELDNWFDNNFVMLYPVADVTSPNIISKDLGNVPAEGYPWGLDIPRNIDQLYFKK
;
A
#
# COMPACT_ATOMS: atom_id res chain seq x y z
N MET A 1 16.23 -13.41 21.96
CA MET A 1 15.04 -12.52 22.00
C MET A 1 14.50 -12.45 20.58
N SER A 2 13.50 -13.27 20.26
CA SER A 2 12.94 -13.34 18.91
C SER A 2 11.87 -12.25 18.78
N PHE A 3 12.07 -11.30 17.87
CA PHE A 3 11.07 -10.30 17.54
C PHE A 3 9.92 -10.98 16.81
N ILE A 4 8.77 -11.10 17.49
CA ILE A 4 7.51 -11.50 16.85
C ILE A 4 7.06 -10.32 15.99
N LEU A 5 7.48 -10.35 14.72
CA LEU A 5 6.91 -9.50 13.69
C LEU A 5 5.44 -9.88 13.54
N PHE A 6 4.53 -9.01 14.00
CA PHE A 6 3.12 -9.04 13.63
C PHE A 6 3.04 -9.09 12.09
N LYS A 7 2.78 -10.28 11.55
CA LYS A 7 2.34 -10.48 10.17
C LYS A 7 1.00 -9.73 10.09
N GLY A 8 0.96 -8.67 9.28
CA GLY A 8 -0.15 -7.70 9.30
C GLY A 8 -1.52 -8.32 9.03
N SER A 9 -2.58 -7.53 9.27
CA SER A 9 -4.00 -7.88 9.22
C SER A 9 -4.55 -8.44 7.90
N TRP A 10 -3.69 -8.73 6.93
CA TRP A 10 -4.01 -9.27 5.60
C TRP A 10 -3.88 -10.79 5.52
N ALA A 11 -3.38 -11.46 6.55
CA ALA A 11 -3.48 -12.92 6.66
C ALA A 11 -4.90 -13.27 7.15
N PRO A 12 -5.79 -13.84 6.33
CA PRO A 12 -7.21 -14.05 6.67
C PRO A 12 -7.45 -15.11 7.77
N ALA A 13 -6.44 -15.44 8.57
CA ALA A 13 -6.49 -16.47 9.61
C ALA A 13 -5.98 -15.97 10.98
N SER A 14 -5.84 -14.65 11.18
CA SER A 14 -5.21 -14.09 12.39
C SER A 14 -5.94 -14.43 13.70
N TYR A 15 -7.25 -14.72 13.67
CA TYR A 15 -8.02 -15.12 14.84
C TYR A 15 -7.80 -16.60 15.21
N ASP A 16 -7.87 -17.52 14.24
CA ASP A 16 -7.59 -18.94 14.45
C ASP A 16 -6.12 -19.19 14.81
N ASN A 17 -5.21 -18.36 14.29
CA ASN A 17 -3.78 -18.35 14.63
C ASN A 17 -3.49 -18.00 16.10
N TYR A 18 -4.43 -17.41 16.83
CA TYR A 18 -4.26 -17.11 18.26
C TYR A 18 -4.55 -18.32 19.16
N LEU A 19 -5.31 -19.31 18.65
CA LEU A 19 -5.77 -20.48 19.41
C LEU A 19 -4.86 -21.71 19.22
N GLU A 20 -4.09 -21.78 18.14
CA GLU A 20 -3.11 -22.84 17.89
C GLU A 20 -1.73 -22.41 18.41
N LEU A 21 -1.31 -22.97 19.55
CA LEU A 21 -0.09 -22.61 20.29
C LEU A 21 1.23 -23.01 19.59
N GLU A 22 1.17 -23.77 18.50
CA GLU A 22 2.32 -24.08 17.65
C GLU A 22 2.16 -23.32 16.33
N GLY A 23 2.89 -22.21 16.20
CA GLY A 23 2.77 -21.32 15.04
C GLY A 23 2.80 -22.07 13.71
N ARG A 24 1.82 -21.82 12.85
CA ARG A 24 1.76 -22.43 11.53
C ARG A 24 2.97 -22.05 10.68
N VAL A 25 3.62 -23.06 10.10
CA VAL A 25 4.58 -22.88 9.02
C VAL A 25 3.78 -22.48 7.78
N PRO A 26 4.13 -21.37 7.09
CA PRO A 26 3.46 -21.04 5.85
C PRO A 26 3.64 -22.19 4.84
N PRO A 27 2.63 -22.48 4.00
CA PRO A 27 2.82 -23.39 2.89
C PRO A 27 4.06 -23.01 2.06
N GLU A 28 4.77 -24.01 1.52
CA GLU A 28 6.03 -23.82 0.81
C GLU A 28 5.94 -22.77 -0.31
N TYR A 29 4.82 -22.76 -1.04
CA TYR A 29 4.54 -21.80 -2.10
C TYR A 29 4.37 -20.33 -1.63
N LEU A 30 4.22 -20.09 -0.32
CA LEU A 30 4.14 -18.74 0.27
C LEU A 30 5.43 -18.33 1.00
N GLN A 31 6.41 -19.23 1.13
CA GLN A 31 7.63 -18.94 1.86
C GLN A 31 8.38 -17.76 1.25
N GLU A 32 8.49 -17.74 -0.09
CA GLU A 32 9.12 -16.66 -0.86
C GLU A 32 8.47 -15.29 -0.57
N PHE A 33 7.14 -15.21 -0.56
CA PHE A 33 6.42 -13.99 -0.20
C PHE A 33 6.79 -13.50 1.20
N PHE A 34 6.80 -14.39 2.20
CA PHE A 34 7.13 -14.01 3.57
C PHE A 34 8.58 -13.58 3.73
N ASP A 35 9.51 -14.19 3.00
CA ASP A 35 10.92 -13.83 3.04
C ASP A 35 11.13 -12.41 2.47
N ILE A 36 10.58 -12.11 1.30
CA ILE A 36 10.67 -10.77 0.69
C ILE A 36 9.94 -9.73 1.55
N HIS A 37 8.72 -10.03 2.02
CA HIS A 37 7.91 -9.12 2.83
C HIS A 37 8.55 -8.78 4.18
N THR A 38 9.24 -9.73 4.81
CA THR A 38 9.94 -9.48 6.07
C THR A 38 11.29 -8.79 5.84
N ALA A 39 12.00 -9.13 4.75
CA ALA A 39 13.25 -8.48 4.38
C ALA A 39 13.07 -6.98 4.12
N ARG A 40 12.05 -6.56 3.36
CA ARG A 40 11.81 -5.13 3.06
C ARG A 40 11.58 -4.28 4.31
N LYS A 41 11.02 -4.86 5.38
CA LYS A 41 10.75 -4.17 6.65
C LYS A 41 12.01 -3.84 7.44
N LYS A 42 13.15 -4.47 7.12
CA LYS A 42 14.45 -4.19 7.77
C LYS A 42 15.06 -2.87 7.29
N TYR A 43 14.58 -2.32 6.18
CA TYR A 43 15.10 -1.11 5.57
C TYR A 43 14.03 -0.02 5.50
N PRO A 44 14.38 1.27 5.65
CA PRO A 44 13.45 2.36 5.37
C PRO A 44 12.93 2.28 3.93
N ALA A 45 11.62 2.49 3.73
CA ALA A 45 11.00 2.39 2.40
C ALA A 45 11.63 3.34 1.36
N GLN A 46 12.14 4.49 1.79
CA GLN A 46 12.76 5.48 0.92
C GLN A 46 14.22 5.14 0.54
N SER A 47 14.85 4.17 1.22
CA SER A 47 16.21 3.75 0.93
C SER A 47 16.31 2.97 -0.38
N ASN A 48 17.48 2.99 -1.03
CA ASN A 48 17.71 2.22 -2.26
C ASN A 48 17.38 0.73 -2.07
N LYS A 49 17.78 0.15 -0.94
CA LYS A 49 17.51 -1.27 -0.64
C LYS A 49 16.04 -1.53 -0.34
N GLY A 50 15.36 -0.59 0.33
CA GLY A 50 13.91 -0.66 0.54
C GLY A 50 13.12 -0.63 -0.77
N LYS A 51 13.52 0.21 -1.72
CA LYS A 51 12.93 0.28 -3.06
C LYS A 51 13.16 -0.99 -3.87
N GLU A 52 14.38 -1.53 -3.84
CA GLU A 52 14.73 -2.79 -4.51
C GLU A 52 13.88 -3.96 -4.01
N LEU A 53 13.78 -4.15 -2.68
CA LEU A 53 12.98 -5.22 -2.07
C LEU A 53 11.47 -5.03 -2.26
N PHE A 54 11.01 -3.78 -2.41
CA PHE A 54 9.61 -3.51 -2.76
C PHE A 54 9.31 -3.89 -4.21
N ALA A 55 10.21 -3.56 -5.15
CA ALA A 55 10.07 -3.98 -6.54
C ALA A 55 10.10 -5.52 -6.70
N GLU A 56 10.91 -6.21 -5.88
CA GLU A 56 10.91 -7.68 -5.82
C GLU A 56 9.56 -8.24 -5.33
N LEU A 57 8.97 -7.61 -4.31
CA LEU A 57 7.64 -7.98 -3.81
C LEU A 57 6.54 -7.74 -4.86
N ASP A 58 6.58 -6.60 -5.56
CA ASP A 58 5.63 -6.28 -6.62
C ASP A 58 5.72 -7.30 -7.77
N ASN A 59 6.94 -7.64 -8.21
CA ASN A 59 7.13 -8.70 -9.21
C ASN A 59 6.57 -10.05 -8.75
N TRP A 60 6.70 -10.39 -7.46
CA TRP A 60 6.10 -11.61 -6.92
C TRP A 60 4.57 -11.56 -7.00
N PHE A 61 3.94 -10.40 -6.72
CA PHE A 61 2.49 -10.24 -6.85
C PHE A 61 2.02 -10.43 -8.29
N ASP A 62 2.74 -9.85 -9.26
CA ASP A 62 2.41 -9.97 -10.68
C ASP A 62 2.52 -11.43 -11.16
N ASN A 63 3.61 -12.10 -10.82
CA ASN A 63 3.86 -13.49 -11.25
C ASN A 63 2.88 -14.50 -10.62
N ASN A 64 2.35 -14.18 -9.44
CA ASN A 64 1.41 -15.06 -8.71
C ASN A 64 -0.06 -14.60 -8.83
N PHE A 65 -0.35 -13.60 -9.66
CA PHE A 65 -1.70 -13.05 -9.88
C PHE A 65 -2.45 -12.74 -8.58
N VAL A 66 -1.73 -12.26 -7.56
CA VAL A 66 -2.27 -12.02 -6.21
C VAL A 66 -3.31 -10.91 -6.21
N MET A 67 -3.13 -9.95 -7.12
CA MET A 67 -4.10 -8.90 -7.40
C MET A 67 -4.34 -8.81 -8.90
N LEU A 68 -5.60 -8.64 -9.29
CA LEU A 68 -5.95 -8.21 -10.63
C LEU A 68 -5.87 -6.69 -10.66
N TYR A 69 -4.78 -6.17 -11.24
CA TYR A 69 -4.63 -4.73 -11.37
C TYR A 69 -5.65 -4.18 -12.37
N PRO A 70 -6.32 -3.07 -12.05
CA PRO A 70 -7.17 -2.39 -13.02
C PRO A 70 -6.31 -1.98 -14.23
N VAL A 71 -6.72 -2.41 -15.42
CA VAL A 71 -6.00 -2.21 -16.69
C VAL A 71 -6.16 -0.80 -17.27
N ALA A 72 -6.96 0.04 -16.63
CA ALA A 72 -7.29 1.36 -17.12
C ALA A 72 -7.02 2.42 -16.06
N ASP A 73 -6.43 3.52 -16.50
CA ASP A 73 -6.35 4.73 -15.70
C ASP A 73 -7.77 5.20 -15.38
N VAL A 74 -8.10 5.22 -14.09
CA VAL A 74 -9.38 5.75 -13.63
C VAL A 74 -9.30 7.26 -13.63
N THR A 75 -9.83 7.89 -14.68
CA THR A 75 -10.03 9.34 -14.69
C THR A 75 -11.23 9.69 -13.80
N SER A 76 -10.98 10.36 -12.68
CA SER A 76 -12.02 10.93 -11.83
C SER A 76 -12.12 12.44 -12.09
N PRO A 77 -13.02 12.91 -12.96
CA PRO A 77 -13.18 14.33 -13.20
C PRO A 77 -13.72 15.02 -11.95
N ASN A 78 -13.03 16.06 -11.48
CA ASN A 78 -13.54 16.90 -10.41
C ASN A 78 -14.45 17.99 -10.98
N ILE A 79 -15.69 18.06 -10.50
CA ILE A 79 -16.60 19.18 -10.78
C ILE A 79 -16.44 20.19 -9.65
N ILE A 80 -16.00 21.40 -10.00
CA ILE A 80 -15.57 22.41 -9.02
C ILE A 80 -16.23 23.73 -9.36
N SER A 81 -16.66 24.48 -8.33
CA SER A 81 -17.18 25.83 -8.53
C SER A 81 -16.09 26.73 -9.11
N LYS A 82 -16.45 27.56 -10.10
CA LYS A 82 -15.57 28.61 -10.65
C LYS A 82 -15.05 29.59 -9.59
N ASP A 83 -15.83 29.74 -8.51
CA ASP A 83 -15.56 30.67 -7.41
C ASP A 83 -14.64 30.03 -6.36
N LEU A 84 -14.32 28.74 -6.46
CA LEU A 84 -13.38 28.08 -5.56
C LEU A 84 -11.94 28.40 -5.99
N GLY A 85 -11.16 28.92 -5.05
CA GLY A 85 -9.74 29.22 -5.16
C GLY A 85 -8.87 28.15 -4.53
N ASN A 86 -7.58 28.19 -4.88
CA ASN A 86 -6.54 27.27 -4.40
C ASN A 86 -6.81 25.78 -4.69
N VAL A 87 -7.49 25.50 -5.79
CA VAL A 87 -7.80 24.15 -6.23
C VAL A 87 -6.52 23.46 -6.74
N PRO A 88 -6.20 22.23 -6.30
CA PRO A 88 -5.07 21.46 -6.83
C PRO A 88 -5.19 21.28 -8.35
N ALA A 89 -4.10 21.56 -9.06
CA ALA A 89 -4.00 21.37 -10.50
C ALA A 89 -3.43 19.99 -10.85
N GLU A 90 -3.54 19.60 -12.12
CA GLU A 90 -2.94 18.39 -12.64
C GLU A 90 -1.44 18.33 -12.32
N GLY A 91 -0.96 17.16 -11.89
CA GLY A 91 0.41 16.97 -11.42
C GLY A 91 0.65 17.32 -9.94
N TYR A 92 -0.39 17.66 -9.17
CA TYR A 92 -0.25 17.83 -7.72
C TYR A 92 0.20 16.51 -7.04
N PRO A 93 1.23 16.52 -6.16
CA PRO A 93 1.89 15.30 -5.67
C PRO A 93 0.99 14.32 -4.92
N TRP A 94 -0.13 14.80 -4.37
CA TRP A 94 -1.06 14.03 -3.56
C TRP A 94 -2.36 13.70 -4.31
N GLY A 95 -2.38 13.90 -5.62
CA GLY A 95 -3.57 13.79 -6.47
C GLY A 95 -4.50 15.00 -6.33
N LEU A 96 -5.53 15.06 -7.19
CA LEU A 96 -6.55 16.12 -7.16
C LEU A 96 -7.55 15.95 -5.99
N ASP A 97 -7.12 15.35 -4.88
CA ASP A 97 -7.96 14.97 -3.74
C ASP A 97 -8.39 16.22 -2.96
N ILE A 98 -9.61 16.69 -3.26
CA ILE A 98 -10.23 17.87 -2.64
C ILE A 98 -10.39 17.68 -1.11
N PRO A 99 -10.91 16.54 -0.60
CA PRO A 99 -10.96 16.27 0.84
C PRO A 99 -9.64 16.46 1.59
N ARG A 100 -8.51 16.09 1.00
CA ARG A 100 -7.18 16.22 1.66
C ARG A 100 -6.65 17.64 1.75
N ASN A 101 -7.16 18.56 0.93
CA ASN A 101 -6.67 19.94 0.85
C ASN A 101 -7.75 20.96 1.25
N ILE A 102 -8.85 20.51 1.86
CA ILE A 102 -10.05 21.35 2.11
C ILE A 102 -9.76 22.58 2.98
N ASP A 103 -8.77 22.48 3.87
CA ASP A 103 -8.29 23.54 4.74
C ASP A 103 -7.62 24.70 3.98
N GLN A 104 -7.14 24.42 2.77
CA GLN A 104 -6.46 25.40 1.92
C GLN A 104 -7.40 26.03 0.88
N LEU A 105 -8.62 25.49 0.71
CA LEU A 105 -9.59 25.98 -0.26
C LEU A 105 -10.32 27.21 0.27
N TYR A 106 -10.62 28.17 -0.61
CA TYR A 106 -11.38 29.36 -0.25
C TYR A 106 -12.30 29.77 -1.38
N PHE A 107 -13.43 30.40 -1.06
CA PHE A 107 -14.25 31.06 -2.07
C PHE A 107 -13.68 32.46 -2.37
N LYS A 108 -13.44 32.73 -3.65
CA LYS A 108 -13.08 34.04 -4.16
C LYS A 108 -14.27 34.99 -3.91
N LYS A 109 -13.97 36.23 -3.51
CA LYS A 109 -14.97 37.29 -3.37
C LYS A 109 -15.33 37.87 -4.73
#